data_AF-A0A4R5XVX3-F1
#
_entry.id   AF-A0A4R5XVX3-F1
#
_cell.length_a   1.000
_cell.length_b   1.000
_cell.length_c   1.000
_cell.angle_alpha   90.00
_cell.angle_beta   90.00
_cell.angle_gamma   90.00
#
_symmetry.space_group_name_H-M   'P 1'
#
loop_
_entity.id
_entity.type
_entity.pdbx_description
1 polymer ?
#
loop_
_entity_poly.entity_id
_entity_poly.type
_entity_poly.pdbx_seq_one_letter_code
_entity_poly.pdbx_strand_id
1 'polypeptide(L)'
;MTNLPIQSINTTALESFRPSNDQVIKKSSPYEAQQSFAAMLNDSLQTVNDAQVQSDKATEKMIKGEKIDLHDVMITSQKASVSLALTMELRNKAVEAYQEVMRMSV
;
A
#
# COMPACT_ATOMS: atom_id res chain seq x y z
N MET A 1 -54.75 -48.13 18.75
CA MET A 1 -53.32 -48.22 19.12
C MET A 1 -52.55 -48.72 17.92
N THR A 2 -51.78 -47.85 17.25
CA THR A 2 -50.50 -48.14 16.57
C THR A 2 -50.06 -46.85 15.86
N ASN A 3 -49.09 -46.17 16.49
CA ASN A 3 -48.40 -44.99 15.99
C ASN A 3 -47.84 -45.20 14.58
N LEU A 4 -48.12 -44.26 13.68
CA LEU A 4 -47.29 -44.09 12.48
C LEU A 4 -45.92 -43.50 12.86
N PRO A 5 -44.82 -43.91 12.20
CA PRO A 5 -43.49 -43.38 12.48
C PRO A 5 -43.36 -41.94 11.93
N ILE A 6 -43.04 -40.98 12.82
CA ILE A 6 -42.64 -39.63 12.42
C ILE A 6 -41.25 -39.73 11.79
N GLN A 7 -41.18 -39.47 10.49
CA GLN A 7 -39.92 -39.37 9.75
C GLN A 7 -39.19 -38.11 10.23
N SER A 8 -37.91 -38.28 10.60
CA SER A 8 -37.01 -37.20 11.02
C SER A 8 -36.96 -36.11 9.96
N ILE A 9 -37.38 -34.91 10.33
CA ILE A 9 -37.18 -33.72 9.51
C ILE A 9 -35.68 -33.48 9.48
N ASN A 10 -35.08 -33.64 8.30
CA ASN A 10 -33.66 -33.39 8.08
C ASN A 10 -33.44 -31.88 8.24
N THR A 11 -32.94 -31.45 9.40
CA THR A 11 -32.57 -30.06 9.69
C THR A 11 -31.26 -29.72 8.97
N THR A 12 -31.29 -29.75 7.64
CA THR A 12 -30.16 -29.38 6.77
C THR A 12 -30.26 -27.91 6.31
N ALA A 13 -31.25 -27.15 6.79
CA ALA A 13 -31.53 -25.80 6.30
C ALA A 13 -31.21 -24.66 7.30
N LEU A 14 -30.34 -24.87 8.29
CA LEU A 14 -29.90 -23.80 9.21
C LEU A 14 -28.38 -23.71 9.41
N GLU A 15 -27.57 -24.39 8.58
CA GLU A 15 -26.10 -24.41 8.74
C GLU A 15 -25.35 -23.43 7.80
N SER A 16 -26.07 -22.65 6.99
CA SER A 16 -25.47 -21.80 5.93
C SER A 16 -25.31 -20.31 6.27
N PHE A 17 -25.45 -19.90 7.53
CA PHE A 17 -25.18 -18.52 7.96
C PHE A 17 -24.24 -18.45 9.17
N ARG A 18 -23.14 -19.21 9.13
CA ARG A 18 -21.94 -18.84 9.90
C ARG A 18 -21.17 -17.84 9.05
N PRO A 19 -21.03 -16.56 9.44
CA PRO A 19 -20.09 -15.66 8.80
C PRO A 19 -18.68 -16.18 9.10
N SER A 20 -18.20 -17.09 8.26
CA SER A 20 -16.79 -17.47 8.18
C SER A 20 -16.08 -16.37 7.41
N ASN A 21 -15.99 -15.20 8.03
CA ASN A 21 -15.06 -14.15 7.62
C ASN A 21 -14.07 -13.90 8.74
N ASP A 22 -13.46 -15.00 9.19
CA ASP A 22 -12.13 -14.93 9.77
C ASP A 22 -11.16 -14.92 8.58
N GLN A 23 -11.14 -13.78 7.88
CA GLN A 23 -9.96 -13.40 7.11
C GLN A 23 -8.88 -13.22 8.17
N VAL A 24 -8.22 -14.32 8.51
CA VAL A 24 -7.03 -14.35 9.33
C VAL A 24 -6.11 -13.31 8.72
N ILE A 25 -6.05 -12.13 9.33
CA ILE A 25 -4.98 -11.19 9.13
C ILE A 25 -3.76 -11.97 9.54
N LYS A 26 -3.10 -12.60 8.56
CA LYS A 26 -1.84 -13.30 8.75
C LYS A 26 -0.91 -12.22 9.28
N LYS A 27 -0.73 -12.17 10.60
CA LYS A 27 0.27 -11.33 11.25
C LYS A 27 1.59 -11.79 10.66
N SER A 28 2.04 -11.09 9.62
CA SER A 28 3.33 -11.29 9.02
C SER A 28 4.34 -11.22 10.15
N SER A 29 5.08 -12.31 10.36
CA SER A 29 6.11 -12.28 11.39
C SER A 29 7.10 -11.16 11.04
N PRO A 30 7.79 -10.57 12.03
CA PRO A 30 8.79 -9.53 11.77
C PRO A 30 9.82 -9.94 10.69
N TYR A 31 10.10 -11.24 10.58
CA TYR A 31 10.95 -11.82 9.56
C TYR A 31 10.32 -11.82 8.14
N GLU A 32 9.04 -12.19 8.00
CA GLU A 32 8.33 -12.11 6.71
C GLU A 32 8.21 -10.65 6.23
N ALA A 33 7.99 -9.71 7.14
CA ALA A 33 7.95 -8.27 6.83
C ALA A 33 9.33 -7.73 6.40
N GLN A 34 10.42 -8.21 7.01
CA GLN A 34 11.78 -7.84 6.63
C GLN A 34 12.14 -8.38 5.24
N GLN A 35 11.73 -9.60 4.90
CA GLN A 35 11.93 -10.18 3.58
C GLN A 35 11.15 -9.40 2.50
N SER A 36 9.89 -9.04 2.76
CA SER A 36 9.09 -8.26 1.81
C SER A 36 9.65 -6.85 1.62
N PHE A 37 10.14 -6.23 2.70
CA PHE A 37 10.78 -4.93 2.63
C PHE A 37 12.08 -4.98 1.83
N ALA A 38 12.92 -5.99 2.04
CA ALA A 38 14.16 -6.16 1.26
C ALA A 38 13.88 -6.37 -0.23
N ALA A 39 12.83 -7.14 -0.57
CA ALA A 39 12.40 -7.32 -1.95
C ALA A 39 11.89 -6.00 -2.58
N MET A 40 11.07 -5.25 -1.85
CA MET A 40 10.55 -3.95 -2.29
C MET A 40 11.66 -2.91 -2.44
N LEU A 41 12.66 -2.93 -1.56
CA LEU A 41 13.84 -2.07 -1.66
C LEU A 41 14.67 -2.40 -2.90
N ASN A 42 14.90 -3.68 -3.18
CA ASN A 42 15.63 -4.11 -4.36
C ASN A 42 14.91 -3.70 -5.66
N ASP A 43 13.60 -3.86 -5.70
CA ASP A 43 12.76 -3.44 -6.84
C ASP A 43 12.78 -1.91 -7.03
N SER A 44 12.75 -1.16 -5.93
CA SER A 44 12.88 0.30 -5.95
C SER A 44 14.24 0.74 -6.47
N LEU A 45 15.32 0.09 -6.06
CA LEU A 45 16.68 0.36 -6.56
C LEU A 45 16.79 0.07 -8.07
N GLN A 46 16.19 -1.02 -8.53
CA GLN A 46 16.11 -1.35 -9.96
C GLN A 46 15.35 -0.27 -10.74
N THR A 47 14.21 0.16 -10.20
CA THR A 47 13.38 1.23 -10.80
C THR A 47 14.12 2.55 -10.90
N VAL A 48 14.88 2.92 -9.86
CA VAL A 48 15.70 4.14 -9.86
C VAL A 48 16.81 4.05 -10.90
N ASN A 49 17.47 2.89 -11.01
CA ASN A 49 18.48 2.67 -12.05
C ASN A 49 17.88 2.82 -13.46
N ASP A 50 16.70 2.26 -13.70
CA ASP A 50 16.03 2.38 -14.99
C ASP A 50 15.58 3.82 -15.30
N ALA A 51 15.12 4.55 -14.27
CA ALA A 51 14.80 5.96 -14.38
C ALA A 51 16.04 6.82 -14.69
N GLN A 52 17.20 6.51 -14.09
CA GLN A 52 18.47 7.17 -14.39
C GLN A 52 18.87 6.97 -15.85
N VAL A 53 18.82 5.73 -16.35
CA VAL A 53 19.12 5.42 -17.76
C VAL A 53 18.16 6.13 -18.72
N GLN A 54 16.88 6.24 -18.37
CA GLN A 54 15.93 7.03 -19.15
C GLN A 54 16.24 8.53 -19.10
N SER A 55 16.61 9.05 -17.93
CA SER A 55 16.99 10.45 -17.77
C SER A 55 18.25 10.80 -18.56
N ASP A 56 19.23 9.92 -18.62
CA ASP A 56 20.43 10.13 -19.42
C ASP A 56 20.09 10.20 -20.92
N LYS A 57 19.22 9.28 -21.40
CA LYS A 57 18.68 9.33 -22.77
C LYS A 57 17.82 10.57 -23.03
N ALA A 58 17.02 11.00 -22.07
CA ALA A 58 16.20 12.20 -22.17
C ALA A 58 17.05 13.46 -22.19
N THR A 59 18.13 13.50 -21.40
CA THR A 59 19.13 14.57 -21.38
C THR A 59 19.88 14.64 -22.71
N GLU A 60 20.28 13.49 -23.25
CA GLU A 60 20.88 13.40 -24.59
C GLU A 60 19.92 13.90 -25.68
N LYS A 61 18.61 13.69 -25.52
CA LYS A 61 17.58 14.27 -26.39
C LYS A 61 17.34 15.76 -26.13
N MET A 62 17.39 16.23 -24.89
CA MET A 62 17.18 17.63 -24.51
C MET A 62 18.34 18.52 -24.97
N ILE A 63 19.59 18.02 -24.94
CA ILE A 63 20.75 18.71 -25.54
C ILE A 63 20.52 18.94 -27.05
N LYS A 64 19.61 18.19 -27.69
CA LYS A 64 19.16 18.43 -29.07
C LYS A 64 18.14 19.58 -29.20
N GLY A 65 17.73 20.23 -28.10
CA GLY A 65 17.21 21.60 -28.09
C GLY A 65 15.69 21.79 -28.02
N GLU A 66 14.98 21.14 -27.10
CA GLU A 66 13.52 21.35 -26.94
C GLU A 66 13.16 22.41 -25.87
N LYS A 67 12.20 23.28 -26.20
CA LYS A 67 11.83 24.53 -25.49
C LYS A 67 11.02 24.28 -24.21
N ILE A 68 11.36 24.98 -23.13
CA ILE A 68 10.57 25.01 -21.88
C ILE A 68 10.08 26.45 -21.66
N ASP A 69 8.77 26.60 -21.41
CA ASP A 69 8.10 27.87 -21.13
C ASP A 69 8.25 28.28 -19.65
N LEU A 70 8.66 29.54 -19.39
CA LEU A 70 8.96 30.06 -18.05
C LEU A 70 7.76 30.00 -17.07
N HIS A 71 6.52 30.03 -17.58
CA HIS A 71 5.31 29.95 -16.76
C HIS A 71 5.17 28.58 -16.07
N ASP A 72 5.58 27.51 -16.74
CA ASP A 72 5.52 26.16 -16.18
C ASP A 72 6.49 25.98 -15.02
N VAL A 73 7.63 26.68 -15.04
CA VAL A 73 8.61 26.63 -13.94
C VAL A 73 8.03 27.25 -12.66
N MET A 74 7.33 28.37 -12.76
CA MET A 74 6.68 29.01 -11.58
C MET A 74 5.54 28.15 -11.02
N ILE A 75 4.68 27.62 -11.89
CA ILE A 75 3.58 26.72 -11.50
C ILE A 75 4.15 25.48 -10.81
N THR A 76 5.18 24.88 -11.41
CA THR A 76 5.84 23.68 -10.87
C THR A 76 6.49 23.96 -9.51
N SER A 77 7.15 25.11 -9.36
CA SER A 77 7.75 25.52 -8.08
C SER A 77 6.70 25.69 -6.97
N GLN A 78 5.57 26.35 -7.26
CA GLN A 78 4.48 26.52 -6.30
C GLN A 78 3.84 25.18 -5.93
N LYS A 79 3.61 24.30 -6.91
CA LYS A 79 3.10 22.94 -6.68
C LYS A 79 4.05 22.11 -5.82
N ALA A 80 5.36 22.21 -6.08
CA ALA A 80 6.38 21.50 -5.31
C ALA A 80 6.40 21.96 -3.83
N SER A 81 6.36 23.28 -3.59
CA SER A 81 6.31 23.84 -2.23
C SER A 81 5.09 23.35 -1.44
N VAL A 82 3.90 23.36 -2.05
CA VAL A 82 2.67 22.87 -1.39
C VAL A 82 2.74 21.37 -1.14
N SER A 83 3.23 20.59 -2.10
CA SER A 83 3.36 19.13 -1.98
C SER A 83 4.37 18.74 -0.88
N LEU A 84 5.46 19.50 -0.74
CA LEU A 84 6.44 19.30 0.30
C LEU A 84 5.84 19.56 1.69
N ALA A 85 5.09 20.65 1.85
CA ALA A 85 4.41 20.96 3.11
C ALA A 85 3.44 19.84 3.50
N LEU A 86 2.64 19.35 2.55
CA LEU A 86 1.75 18.21 2.77
C LEU A 86 2.51 16.93 3.17
N THR A 87 3.65 16.68 2.53
CA THR A 87 4.50 15.51 2.83
C THR A 87 5.04 15.57 4.26
N MET A 88 5.42 16.75 4.74
CA MET A 88 5.89 16.94 6.10
C MET A 88 4.79 16.64 7.12
N GLU A 89 3.56 17.09 6.88
CA GLU A 89 2.41 16.77 7.73
C GLU A 89 2.09 15.28 7.74
N LEU A 90 2.11 14.63 6.57
CA LEU A 90 1.90 13.19 6.47
C LEU A 90 2.99 12.40 7.21
N ARG A 91 4.25 12.81 7.08
CA ARG A 91 5.39 12.22 7.82
C ARG A 91 5.16 12.32 9.33
N ASN A 92 4.80 13.50 9.82
CA ASN A 92 4.56 13.72 11.25
C ASN A 92 3.45 12.79 11.76
N LYS A 93 2.32 12.70 11.04
CA LYS A 93 1.20 11.82 11.40
C LYS A 93 1.55 10.33 11.34
N ALA A 94 2.37 9.92 10.37
CA ALA A 94 2.83 8.54 10.29
C ALA A 94 3.74 8.16 11.47
N VAL A 95 4.61 9.07 11.90
CA VAL A 95 5.48 8.87 13.08
C VAL A 95 4.64 8.78 14.36
N GLU A 96 3.66 9.69 14.54
CA GLU A 96 2.71 9.64 15.65
C GLU A 96 1.96 8.30 15.69
N ALA A 97 1.43 7.85 14.54
CA ALA A 97 0.72 6.57 14.44
C ALA A 97 1.61 5.37 14.79
N TYR A 98 2.87 5.38 14.36
CA TYR A 98 3.84 4.34 14.73
C TYR A 98 4.10 4.32 16.24
N GLN A 99 4.32 5.50 16.85
CA GLN A 99 4.53 5.61 18.30
C GLN A 99 3.31 5.11 19.08
N GLU A 100 2.10 5.42 18.63
CA GLU A 100 0.87 4.99 19.31
C GLU A 100 0.68 3.47 19.26
N VAL A 101 0.90 2.83 18.12
CA VAL A 101 0.84 1.35 17.98
C VAL A 101 1.84 0.66 18.92
N MET A 102 3.04 1.23 19.07
CA MET A 102 4.06 0.73 19.99
C MET A 102 3.64 0.87 21.46
N ARG A 103 2.94 1.95 21.83
CA ARG A 103 2.40 2.15 23.20
C ARG A 103 1.23 1.23 23.53
N MET A 104 0.45 0.80 22.54
CA MET A 104 -0.62 -0.17 22.74
C MET A 104 -0.12 -1.62 22.93
N SER A 105 1.12 -1.93 22.56
CA SER A 105 1.63 -3.30 22.48
C SER A 105 2.54 -3.72 23.65
N VAL A 106 2.66 -2.89 24.70
CA VAL A 106 3.43 -3.21 25.93
C VAL A 106 2.54 -3.58 27.10
#